data_AF-A0A6L6IX08-F1
#
_entry.id   AF-A0A6L6IX08-F1
#
_cell.length_a   1.000
_cell.length_b   1.000
_cell.length_c   1.000
_cell.angle_alpha   90.00
_cell.angle_beta   90.00
_cell.angle_gamma   90.00
#
_symmetry.space_group_name_H-M   'P 1'
#
loop_
_entity.id
_entity.type
_entity.pdbx_description
1 polymer ?
#
loop_
_entity_poly.entity_id
_entity_poly.type
_entity_poly.pdbx_seq_one_letter_code
_entity_poly.pdbx_strand_id
1 'polypeptide(L)'
;MTEAEFMAETQRLTAACPGLSPLGAGILAAMTLGIAQDSRSFARIFDISHALVLREAAVLDDEFGLLSGHLTGHRRMFQPTTRAEALLHRS
;
A
#
# COMPACT_ATOMS: atom_id res chain seq x y z
N MET A 1 2.51 -8.90 14.71
CA MET A 1 2.98 -7.81 13.86
C MET A 1 3.48 -6.67 14.73
N THR A 2 4.75 -6.35 14.58
CA THR A 2 5.45 -5.27 15.27
C THR A 2 5.68 -4.10 14.32
N GLU A 3 5.94 -2.93 14.87
CA GLU A 3 6.35 -1.76 14.10
C GLU A 3 7.61 -2.04 13.28
N ALA A 4 8.58 -2.78 13.83
CA ALA A 4 9.81 -3.14 13.13
C ALA A 4 9.56 -3.99 11.88
N GLU A 5 8.60 -4.93 11.92
CA GLU A 5 8.20 -5.74 10.76
C GLU A 5 7.58 -4.86 9.66
N PHE A 6 6.73 -3.91 10.04
CA PHE A 6 6.15 -2.95 9.10
C PHE A 6 7.21 -2.06 8.44
N MET A 7 8.17 -1.55 9.22
CA MET A 7 9.23 -0.69 8.71
C MET A 7 10.20 -1.45 7.81
N ALA A 8 10.56 -2.68 8.18
CA ALA A 8 11.41 -3.55 7.36
C ALA A 8 10.75 -3.85 6.00
N GLU A 9 9.44 -4.14 6.01
CA GLU A 9 8.68 -4.41 4.79
C GLU A 9 8.56 -3.16 3.90
N THR A 10 8.27 -2.01 4.49
CA THR A 10 8.24 -0.71 3.77
C THR A 10 9.58 -0.39 3.11
N GLN A 11 10.69 -0.62 3.83
CA GLN A 11 12.04 -0.42 3.29
C GLN A 11 12.36 -1.38 2.15
N ARG A 12 11.99 -2.66 2.29
CA ARG A 12 12.18 -3.67 1.25
C ARG A 12 11.44 -3.30 -0.04
N LEU A 13 10.19 -2.88 0.06
CA LEU A 13 9.36 -2.47 -1.08
C LEU A 13 9.93 -1.23 -1.79
N THR A 14 10.36 -0.23 -1.01
CA THR A 14 11.00 0.98 -1.55
C THR A 14 12.29 0.64 -2.30
N ALA A 15 13.10 -0.29 -1.77
CA ALA A 15 14.33 -0.75 -2.43
C ALA A 15 14.06 -1.60 -3.68
N ALA A 16 13.00 -2.41 -3.68
CA ALA A 16 12.64 -3.29 -4.79
C ALA A 16 11.98 -2.56 -5.96
N CYS A 17 11.36 -1.40 -5.73
CA CYS A 17 10.66 -0.62 -6.75
C CYS A 17 11.17 0.84 -6.77
N PRO A 18 12.22 1.14 -7.56
CA PRO A 18 12.70 2.50 -7.72
C PRO A 18 11.57 3.44 -8.20
N GLY A 19 11.40 4.57 -7.52
CA GLY A 19 10.33 5.53 -7.79
C GLY A 19 9.08 5.35 -6.93
N LEU A 20 8.93 4.21 -6.26
CA LEU A 20 7.86 4.02 -5.28
C LEU A 20 8.08 4.93 -4.07
N SER A 21 7.07 5.72 -3.71
CA SER A 21 7.17 6.58 -2.54
C SER A 21 7.14 5.75 -1.24
N PRO A 22 7.71 6.26 -0.13
CA PRO A 22 7.59 5.60 1.17
C PRO A 22 6.13 5.40 1.62
N LEU A 23 5.22 6.32 1.25
CA LEU A 23 3.80 6.18 1.56
C LEU A 23 3.15 5.05 0.74
N GLY A 24 3.46 4.95 -0.55
CA GLY A 24 2.98 3.88 -1.41
C GLY A 24 3.49 2.50 -0.96
N ALA A 25 4.77 2.43 -0.58
CA ALA A 25 5.36 1.24 0.04
C ALA A 25 4.66 0.89 1.37
N GLY A 26 4.36 1.88 2.21
CA GLY A 26 3.62 1.69 3.46
C GLY A 26 2.19 1.17 3.23
N ILE A 27 1.49 1.65 2.21
CA ILE A 27 0.15 1.17 1.84
C ILE A 27 0.21 -0.32 1.44
N LEU A 28 1.17 -0.69 0.59
CA LEU A 28 1.36 -2.09 0.19
C LEU A 28 1.76 -2.98 1.37
N ALA A 29 2.68 -2.53 2.23
CA ALA A 29 3.09 -3.24 3.43
C ALA A 29 1.90 -3.46 4.38
N ALA A 30 1.11 -2.41 4.64
CA ALA A 30 -0.05 -2.49 5.51
C ALA A 30 -1.14 -3.43 4.99
N MET A 31 -1.33 -3.49 3.66
CA MET A 31 -2.23 -4.44 3.03
C MET A 31 -1.73 -5.87 3.19
N THR A 32 -0.48 -6.14 2.80
CA THR A 32 0.15 -7.47 2.84
C THR A 32 0.19 -8.04 4.25
N LEU A 33 0.49 -7.18 5.24
CA LEU A 33 0.58 -7.59 6.64
C LEU A 33 -0.79 -7.62 7.34
N GLY A 34 -1.88 -7.30 6.64
CA GLY A 34 -3.23 -7.34 7.19
C GLY A 34 -3.60 -6.18 8.13
N ILE A 35 -2.81 -5.10 8.17
CA ILE A 35 -3.06 -3.90 8.99
C ILE A 35 -4.29 -3.14 8.47
N ALA A 36 -4.34 -2.90 7.15
CA ALA A 36 -5.37 -2.09 6.52
C ALA A 36 -5.73 -2.65 5.15
N GLN A 37 -7.02 -2.89 4.93
CA GLN A 37 -7.55 -3.42 3.66
C GLN A 37 -8.20 -2.33 2.78
N ASP A 38 -8.26 -1.10 3.30
CA ASP A 38 -8.83 0.03 2.58
C ASP A 38 -8.20 1.36 3.00
N SER A 39 -8.29 2.33 2.11
CA SER A 39 -7.78 3.71 2.29
C SER A 39 -8.21 4.39 3.59
N ARG A 40 -9.44 4.18 4.05
CA ARG A 40 -9.97 4.83 5.26
C ARG A 40 -9.43 4.17 6.53
N SER A 41 -9.32 2.85 6.52
CA SER A 41 -8.70 2.09 7.60
C SER A 41 -7.22 2.46 7.75
N PHE A 42 -6.49 2.57 6.62
CA PHE A 42 -5.10 3.02 6.62
C PHE A 42 -4.95 4.44 7.18
N ALA A 43 -5.70 5.41 6.64
CA ALA A 43 -5.69 6.80 7.10
C ALA A 43 -5.91 6.92 8.62
N ARG A 44 -6.86 6.15 9.15
CA ARG A 44 -7.19 6.15 10.58
C ARG A 44 -6.11 5.50 11.44
N ILE A 45 -5.52 4.38 11.01
CA ILE A 45 -4.54 3.63 11.80
C ILE A 45 -3.22 4.40 11.89
N PHE A 46 -2.79 4.99 10.78
CA PHE A 46 -1.51 5.70 10.68
C PHE A 46 -1.61 7.21 10.96
N ASP A 47 -2.81 7.70 11.29
CA ASP A 47 -3.10 9.12 11.51
C ASP A 47 -2.67 10.02 10.32
N ILE A 48 -3.00 9.59 9.10
CA ILE A 48 -2.68 10.26 7.85
C ILE A 48 -3.98 10.76 7.20
N SER A 49 -3.91 11.90 6.51
CA SER A 49 -5.04 12.42 5.73
C SER A 49 -5.55 11.40 4.70
N HIS A 50 -6.86 11.12 4.74
CA HIS A 50 -7.54 10.23 3.80
C HIS A 50 -7.32 10.65 2.33
N ALA A 51 -7.30 11.95 2.05
CA ALA A 51 -7.09 12.46 0.70
C ALA A 51 -5.68 12.12 0.17
N LEU A 52 -4.66 12.16 1.04
CA LEU A 52 -3.30 11.78 0.67
C LEU A 52 -3.20 10.29 0.37
N VAL A 53 -3.86 9.46 1.19
CA VAL A 53 -3.93 8.00 0.97
C VAL A 53 -4.64 7.67 -0.34
N LEU A 54 -5.73 8.36 -0.68
CA LEU A 54 -6.43 8.17 -1.95
C LEU A 54 -5.57 8.54 -3.16
N ARG A 55 -4.86 9.67 -3.08
CA ARG A 55 -3.93 10.09 -4.13
C ARG A 55 -2.86 9.04 -4.36
N GLU A 56 -2.24 8.57 -3.28
CA GLU A 56 -1.16 7.59 -3.39
C GLU A 56 -1.67 6.24 -3.90
N ALA A 57 -2.84 5.79 -3.43
CA ALA A 57 -3.47 4.57 -3.94
C ALA A 57 -3.85 4.67 -5.43
N ALA A 58 -4.10 5.87 -5.95
CA ALA A 58 -4.27 6.08 -7.40
C ALA A 58 -2.96 5.94 -8.15
N VAL A 59 -1.87 6.53 -7.66
CA VAL A 59 -0.52 6.36 -8.24
C VAL A 59 -0.11 4.89 -8.27
N LEU A 60 -0.38 4.13 -7.19
CA LEU A 60 -0.10 2.69 -7.12
C LEU A 60 -0.85 1.86 -8.18
N ASP A 61 -2.07 2.26 -8.52
CA ASP A 61 -2.87 1.59 -9.56
C ASP A 61 -2.42 2.05 -10.95
N ASP A 62 -2.46 3.36 -11.20
CA ASP A 62 -2.31 3.95 -12.53
C ASP A 62 -0.86 3.89 -13.05
N GLU A 63 0.13 4.15 -12.19
CA GLU A 63 1.54 4.27 -12.61
C GLU A 63 2.33 2.99 -12.37
N PHE A 64 2.12 2.35 -11.21
CA PHE A 64 2.92 1.18 -10.82
C PHE A 64 2.23 -0.15 -11.13
N GLY A 65 0.90 -0.15 -11.30
CA GLY A 65 0.10 -1.36 -11.47
C GLY A 65 0.29 -2.35 -10.32
N LEU A 66 0.46 -1.85 -9.09
CA LEU A 66 0.71 -2.64 -7.86
C LEU A 66 -0.51 -2.78 -6.97
N LEU A 67 -1.55 -1.99 -7.23
CA LEU A 67 -2.77 -2.05 -6.46
C LEU A 67 -3.92 -1.96 -7.44
N SER A 68 -4.80 -2.95 -7.46
CA SER A 68 -6.11 -2.80 -8.09
C SER A 68 -7.10 -2.41 -7.01
N GLY A 69 -7.84 -1.33 -7.24
CA GLY A 69 -8.85 -0.88 -6.30
C GLY A 69 -10.19 -0.66 -6.98
N HIS A 70 -11.25 -1.13 -6.36
CA HIS A 70 -12.60 -0.67 -6.67
C HIS A 70 -13.07 0.27 -5.55
N LEU A 71 -13.91 1.23 -5.93
CA LEU A 71 -14.52 2.14 -4.97
C LEU A 71 -15.76 1.49 -4.36
N THR A 72 -15.90 1.61 -3.05
CA THR A 72 -17.13 1.31 -2.31
C THR A 72 -17.45 2.52 -1.44
N GLY A 73 -18.37 3.37 -1.91
CA GLY A 73 -18.59 4.70 -1.34
C GLY A 73 -17.33 5.57 -1.44
N HIS A 74 -16.86 6.11 -0.31
CA HIS A 74 -15.65 6.94 -0.23
C HIS A 74 -14.36 6.15 0.10
N ARG A 75 -14.41 4.82 0.01
CA ARG A 75 -13.28 3.93 0.29
C ARG A 75 -12.81 3.29 -0.99
N ARG A 76 -11.50 3.31 -1.23
CA ARG A 76 -10.84 2.40 -2.17
C ARG A 76 -10.42 1.15 -1.40
N MET A 77 -10.92 0.00 -1.84
CA MET A 77 -10.46 -1.30 -1.37
C MET A 77 -9.09 -1.59 -1.96
N PHE A 78 -8.18 -2.17 -1.17
CA PHE A 78 -6.85 -2.54 -1.64
C PHE A 78 -6.85 -4.00 -2.07
N GLN A 79 -6.47 -4.26 -3.32
CA GLN A 79 -6.18 -5.62 -3.79
C GLN A 79 -4.81 -5.62 -4.48
N PRO A 80 -3.89 -6.53 -4.11
CA PRO A 80 -2.64 -6.65 -4.84
C PRO A 80 -2.91 -7.11 -6.28
N THR A 81 -2.17 -6.57 -7.23
CA THR A 81 -2.13 -7.12 -8.58
C THR A 81 -1.16 -8.30 -8.64
N THR A 82 -1.19 -9.09 -9.72
CA THR A 82 -0.19 -10.14 -9.97
C THR A 82 1.24 -9.59 -9.98
N ARG A 83 1.43 -8.34 -10.43
CA ARG A 83 2.75 -7.67 -10.39
C ARG A 83 3.17 -7.36 -8.95
N ALA A 84 2.25 -6.91 -8.11
CA ALA A 84 2.53 -6.72 -6.70
C ALA A 84 2.81 -8.04 -6.00
N GLU A 85 2.05 -9.09 -6.26
CA GLU A 85 2.32 -10.42 -5.71
C GLU A 85 3.74 -10.90 -6.09
N ALA A 86 4.16 -10.72 -7.34
CA ALA A 86 5.51 -11.07 -7.76
C ALA A 86 6.60 -10.27 -7.02
N LEU A 87 6.34 -9.02 -6.65
CA LEU A 87 7.26 -8.21 -5.82
C LEU A 87 7.23 -8.62 -4.35
N LEU A 88 6.07 -9.04 -3.84
CA LEU A 88 5.88 -9.46 -2.46
C LEU A 88 6.53 -10.81 -2.16
N HIS A 89 6.55 -11.74 -3.13
CA HIS A 89 7.10 -13.11 -2.95
C HIS A 89 8.58 -13.26 -3.29
N ARG A 90 9.31 -12.21 -3.69
CA ARG A 90 10.77 -12.27 -3.87
C ARG A 90 11.46 -12.17 -2.51
N SER A 91 11.60 -13.32 -1.85
CA SER A 91 12.49 -13.58 -0.71
C SER A 91 13.74 -14.33 -1.17
#